data_AF-A0A183Q5I9-F1
#
_entry.id   AF-A0A183Q5I9-F1
#
_cell.length_a   1.000
_cell.length_b   1.000
_cell.length_c   1.000
_cell.angle_alpha   90.00
_cell.angle_beta   90.00
_cell.angle_gamma   90.00
#
_symmetry.space_group_name_H-M   'P 1'
#
loop_
_entity.id
_entity.type
_entity.pdbx_description
1 polymer ?
#
loop_
_entity_poly.entity_id
_entity_poly.type
_entity_poly.pdbx_seq_one_letter_code
_entity_poly.pdbx_strand_id
1 'polypeptide(L)'
;MILIDNAKHFIVSPLILSTLDKSDYDNIEDNLYLGGFTWDLIFRWHHIHENVTPLSIKFNKTDAYHLIYPIKTPALAGGLFAVWKDDFFNYGGYDEEMNIWGGENIELSLRTWMCHGQIEIIPCSRVGHIFHNEHPYTFPMGKEFTILRNHKRTVL
;
A
#
# COMPACT_ATOMS: atom_id res chain seq x y z
N MET A 1 9.62 4.15 16.12
CA MET A 1 8.90 2.88 16.39
C MET A 1 7.42 3.17 16.16
N ILE A 2 6.78 2.46 15.22
CA ILE A 2 5.33 2.59 14.99
C ILE A 2 4.64 1.78 16.09
N LEU A 3 3.88 2.44 16.96
CA LEU A 3 3.10 1.76 18.00
C LEU A 3 1.70 1.50 17.44
N ILE A 4 1.39 0.22 17.17
CA ILE A 4 0.05 -0.22 16.76
C ILE A 4 -0.69 -0.64 18.04
N ASP A 5 -1.17 0.33 18.81
CA ASP A 5 -1.83 0.07 20.10
C ASP A 5 -3.35 -0.08 19.94
N ASN A 6 -3.94 -1.10 20.57
CA ASN A 6 -5.38 -1.37 20.69
C ASN A 6 -6.20 -1.60 19.41
N ALA A 7 -5.57 -1.60 18.25
CA ALA A 7 -6.25 -1.78 16.97
C ALA A 7 -5.98 -3.21 16.45
N LYS A 8 -6.86 -4.17 16.79
CA LYS A 8 -6.86 -5.49 16.12
C LYS A 8 -7.17 -5.26 14.63
N HIS A 9 -6.53 -6.00 13.73
CA HIS A 9 -6.87 -6.04 12.30
C HIS A 9 -6.38 -4.86 11.43
N PHE A 10 -5.15 -4.40 11.65
CA PHE A 10 -4.55 -3.29 10.88
C PHE A 10 -3.27 -3.71 10.17
N ILE A 11 -3.18 -3.39 8.88
CA ILE A 11 -1.92 -3.29 8.16
C ILE A 11 -1.59 -1.82 8.01
N VAL A 12 -0.37 -1.42 8.41
CA VAL A 12 0.08 -0.03 8.30
C VAL A 12 1.27 0.09 7.37
N SER A 13 1.26 1.09 6.50
CA SER A 13 2.36 1.45 5.60
C SER A 13 2.97 2.78 6.03
N PRO A 14 4.30 2.96 5.94
CA PRO A 14 4.87 4.29 6.00
C PRO A 14 4.44 5.12 4.78
N LEU A 15 4.62 6.44 4.87
CA LEU A 15 4.74 7.29 3.70
C LEU A 15 6.04 6.93 2.97
N ILE A 16 5.91 6.47 1.73
CA ILE A 16 7.03 6.04 0.90
C ILE A 16 7.49 7.24 0.08
N LEU A 17 8.75 7.65 0.28
CA LEU A 17 9.34 8.80 -0.40
C LEU A 17 10.36 8.32 -1.43
N SER A 18 10.40 8.94 -2.61
CA SER A 18 11.48 8.70 -3.56
C SER A 18 12.79 9.26 -3.00
N THR A 19 13.83 8.44 -2.93
CA THR A 19 15.17 8.93 -2.54
C THR A 19 15.86 9.71 -3.66
N LEU A 20 15.31 9.67 -4.88
CA LEU A 20 15.88 10.33 -6.06
C LEU A 20 15.33 11.74 -6.26
N ASP A 21 14.17 12.05 -5.70
CA ASP A 21 13.58 13.38 -5.74
C ASP A 21 13.66 14.03 -4.35
N LYS A 22 14.46 15.09 -4.22
CA LYS A 22 14.58 15.80 -2.93
C LYS A 22 13.30 16.54 -2.55
N SER A 23 12.45 16.89 -3.52
CA SER A 23 11.21 17.62 -3.25
C SER A 23 10.18 16.77 -2.49
N ASP A 24 10.29 15.44 -2.57
CA ASP A 24 9.46 14.49 -1.81
C ASP A 24 9.58 14.66 -0.29
N TYR A 25 10.71 15.17 0.20
CA TYR A 25 10.98 15.31 1.63
C TYR A 25 10.42 16.61 2.22
N ASP A 26 10.30 17.66 1.40
CA ASP A 26 10.07 19.02 1.85
C ASP A 26 8.58 19.39 1.92
N ASN A 27 7.70 18.73 1.16
CA ASN A 27 6.26 19.02 1.17
C ASN A 27 5.37 17.76 1.27
N ILE A 28 4.84 17.46 2.47
CA ILE A 28 3.98 16.30 2.69
C ILE A 28 2.64 16.43 1.98
N GLU A 29 2.06 17.64 1.92
CA GLU A 29 0.74 17.86 1.29
C GLU A 29 0.79 17.48 -0.19
N ASP A 30 1.85 17.92 -0.88
CA ASP A 30 2.04 17.64 -2.30
C ASP A 30 2.40 16.17 -2.56
N ASN A 31 2.92 15.46 -1.56
CA ASN A 31 3.41 14.09 -1.70
C ASN A 31 2.54 13.04 -0.99
N LEU A 32 1.29 13.41 -0.68
CA LEU A 32 0.35 12.48 -0.08
C LEU A 32 -0.38 11.69 -1.18
N TYR A 33 0.04 10.43 -1.34
CA TYR A 33 -0.56 9.50 -2.29
C TYR A 33 -1.25 8.34 -1.56
N LEU A 34 -2.41 7.93 -2.07
CA LEU A 34 -3.04 6.67 -1.72
C LEU A 34 -2.62 5.59 -2.71
N GLY A 35 -2.49 4.37 -2.23
CA GLY A 35 -2.45 3.22 -3.11
C GLY A 35 -3.84 2.87 -3.64
N GLY A 36 -3.90 2.58 -4.93
CA GLY A 36 -5.05 2.01 -5.62
C GLY A 36 -4.57 1.06 -6.73
N PHE A 37 -5.49 0.63 -7.58
CA PHE A 37 -5.16 -0.23 -8.72
C PHE A 37 -6.15 -0.01 -9.87
N THR A 38 -5.69 -0.31 -11.08
CA THR A 38 -6.51 -0.31 -12.30
C THR A 38 -7.20 -1.67 -12.52
N TRP A 39 -8.14 -1.75 -13.45
CA TRP A 39 -8.90 -2.99 -13.73
C TRP A 39 -8.05 -4.18 -14.21
N ASP A 40 -6.83 -3.92 -14.64
CA ASP A 40 -5.81 -4.92 -14.96
C ASP A 40 -4.98 -5.38 -13.73
N LEU A 41 -5.39 -4.95 -12.52
CA LEU A 41 -4.78 -5.23 -11.22
C LEU A 41 -3.36 -4.68 -11.05
N ILE A 42 -3.01 -3.63 -11.81
CA ILE A 42 -1.74 -2.94 -11.65
C ILE A 42 -1.89 -1.85 -10.58
N PHE A 43 -1.01 -1.87 -9.57
CA PHE A 43 -0.95 -0.85 -8.54
C PHE A 43 -0.68 0.55 -9.13
N ARG A 44 -1.36 1.56 -8.58
CA ARG A 44 -1.19 2.98 -8.93
C ARG A 44 -1.18 3.84 -7.69
N TRP A 45 -0.32 4.85 -7.70
CA TRP A 45 -0.37 5.95 -6.75
C TRP A 45 -1.42 6.97 -7.20
N HIS A 46 -2.34 7.32 -6.32
CA HIS A 46 -3.37 8.31 -6.54
C HIS A 46 -3.11 9.52 -5.64
N HIS A 47 -2.86 10.67 -6.25
CA HIS A 47 -2.61 11.91 -5.52
C HIS A 47 -3.87 12.34 -4.76
N ILE A 48 -3.69 12.71 -3.49
CA ILE A 48 -4.78 13.28 -2.70
C ILE A 48 -4.79 14.79 -2.92
N HIS A 49 -5.76 15.29 -3.68
CA HIS A 49 -6.04 16.71 -3.82
C HIS A 49 -7.53 16.97 -3.62
N GLU A 50 -7.90 18.17 -3.16
CA GLU A 50 -9.27 18.53 -2.74
C GLU A 50 -10.41 18.08 -3.68
N ASN A 51 -10.14 18.00 -4.98
CA ASN A 51 -11.11 17.62 -6.01
C ASN A 51 -11.24 16.11 -6.25
N VAL A 52 -10.31 15.30 -5.71
CA VAL A 52 -10.20 13.85 -5.93
C VAL A 52 -10.16 13.08 -4.60
N THR A 53 -9.98 13.77 -3.47
CA THR A 53 -9.99 13.17 -2.14
C THR A 53 -11.33 12.47 -1.88
N PRO A 54 -11.33 11.14 -1.63
CA PRO A 54 -12.54 10.42 -1.29
C PRO A 54 -13.25 11.06 -0.09
N LEU A 55 -14.59 11.07 -0.08
CA LEU A 55 -15.39 11.64 1.02
C LEU A 55 -15.02 11.06 2.41
N SER A 56 -14.49 9.84 2.44
CA SER A 56 -13.99 9.17 3.65
C SER A 56 -12.69 9.76 4.21
N ILE A 57 -12.00 10.59 3.45
CA ILE A 57 -10.71 11.23 3.80
C ILE A 57 -10.92 12.74 3.78
N LYS A 58 -11.98 13.24 4.44
CA LYS A 58 -12.13 14.68 4.63
C LYS A 58 -11.23 15.13 5.78
N PHE A 59 -10.13 15.77 5.43
CA PHE A 59 -9.31 16.45 6.41
C PHE A 59 -10.08 17.61 7.04
N ASN A 60 -10.12 17.65 8.37
CA ASN A 60 -10.56 18.84 9.06
C ASN A 60 -9.47 19.90 8.97
N LYS A 61 -9.53 20.79 7.97
CA LYS A 61 -8.51 21.83 7.77
C LYS A 61 -8.36 22.81 8.95
N THR A 62 -9.32 22.83 9.88
CA THR A 62 -9.18 23.63 11.12
C THR A 62 -8.28 22.95 12.16
N ASP A 63 -8.04 21.65 12.01
CA ASP A 63 -7.07 20.91 12.81
C ASP A 63 -5.67 21.08 12.20
N ALA A 64 -4.75 21.66 12.96
CA ALA A 64 -3.36 21.86 12.55
C ALA A 64 -2.61 20.55 12.28
N TYR A 65 -3.12 19.41 12.76
CA TYR A 65 -2.49 18.10 12.64
C TYR A 65 -3.16 17.18 11.61
N HIS A 66 -4.12 17.68 10.82
CA HIS A 66 -4.91 16.83 9.92
C HIS A 66 -4.09 15.99 8.93
N LEU A 67 -2.91 16.47 8.51
CA LEU A 67 -2.02 15.79 7.56
C LEU A 67 -1.20 14.65 8.15
N ILE A 68 -1.14 14.54 9.48
CA ILE A 68 -0.31 13.55 10.15
C ILE A 68 -1.12 12.38 10.75
N TYR A 69 -2.44 12.45 10.68
CA TYR A 69 -3.29 11.33 11.07
C TYR A 69 -3.15 10.15 10.12
N PRO A 70 -3.38 8.91 10.60
CA PRO A 70 -3.49 7.75 9.75
C PRO A 70 -4.54 7.93 8.65
N ILE A 71 -4.21 7.49 7.43
CA ILE A 71 -5.08 7.63 6.26
C ILE A 71 -5.38 6.26 5.69
N LYS A 72 -6.66 5.91 5.63
CA LYS A 72 -7.10 4.66 5.02
C LYS A 72 -6.78 4.64 3.53
N THR A 73 -6.16 3.56 3.07
CA THR A 73 -5.78 3.38 1.67
C THR A 73 -6.39 2.11 1.08
N PRO A 74 -6.96 2.15 -0.14
CA PRO A 74 -7.52 0.97 -0.79
C PRO A 74 -6.52 -0.16 -1.03
N ALA A 75 -5.27 0.17 -1.36
CA ALA A 75 -4.25 -0.81 -1.70
C ALA A 75 -2.88 -0.49 -1.11
N LEU A 76 -2.14 -1.55 -0.76
CA LEU A 76 -0.73 -1.50 -0.39
C LEU A 76 0.14 -1.45 -1.64
N ALA A 77 1.22 -0.67 -1.57
CA ALA A 77 2.32 -0.80 -2.53
C ALA A 77 3.01 -2.18 -2.40
N GLY A 78 2.97 -2.78 -1.20
CA GLY A 78 3.36 -4.17 -0.93
C GLY A 78 4.74 -4.35 -0.30
N GLY A 79 5.73 -3.57 -0.71
CA GLY A 79 7.12 -3.76 -0.25
C GLY A 79 7.40 -3.26 1.18
N LEU A 80 6.59 -2.35 1.71
CA LEU A 80 6.82 -1.66 2.97
C LEU A 80 5.52 -1.60 3.78
N PHE A 81 5.40 -2.44 4.81
CA PHE A 81 4.29 -2.40 5.75
C PHE A 81 4.68 -3.04 7.08
N ALA A 82 3.86 -2.81 8.10
CA ALA A 82 3.89 -3.50 9.38
C ALA A 82 2.50 -4.05 9.69
N VAL A 83 2.48 -5.22 10.31
CA VAL A 83 1.29 -5.93 10.74
C VAL A 83 1.68 -6.81 11.93
N TRP A 84 0.74 -7.05 12.84
CA TRP A 84 0.96 -8.05 13.88
C TRP A 84 1.10 -9.43 13.25
N LYS A 85 2.11 -10.19 13.70
CA LYS A 85 2.40 -11.53 13.15
C LYS A 85 1.16 -12.43 13.15
N ASP A 86 0.45 -12.46 14.28
CA ASP A 86 -0.72 -13.33 14.42
C ASP A 86 -1.87 -12.87 13.51
N ASP A 87 -2.10 -11.56 13.38
CA ASP A 87 -3.09 -11.01 12.44
C ASP A 87 -2.74 -11.35 10.98
N PHE A 88 -1.47 -11.27 10.59
CA PHE A 88 -1.02 -11.64 9.24
C PHE A 88 -1.36 -13.08 8.90
N PHE A 89 -1.10 -14.02 9.81
CA PHE A 89 -1.46 -15.43 9.60
C PHE A 89 -2.95 -15.72 9.79
N ASN A 90 -3.66 -14.94 10.60
CA ASN A 90 -5.13 -15.02 10.71
C ASN A 90 -5.83 -14.61 9.41
N TYR A 91 -5.25 -13.68 8.65
CA TYR A 91 -5.71 -13.39 7.29
C TYR A 91 -5.32 -14.46 6.29
N GLY A 92 -4.44 -15.40 6.64
CA GLY A 92 -3.96 -16.47 5.78
C GLY A 92 -2.61 -16.18 5.10
N GLY A 93 -1.83 -15.22 5.59
CA GLY A 93 -0.49 -14.91 5.05
C GLY A 93 -0.52 -14.48 3.59
N TYR A 94 0.54 -14.74 2.82
CA TYR A 94 0.49 -14.63 1.37
C TYR A 94 -0.01 -15.94 0.74
N ASP A 95 -0.63 -15.86 -0.43
CA ASP A 95 -0.91 -17.03 -1.25
C ASP A 95 0.41 -17.69 -1.69
N GLU A 96 0.75 -18.82 -1.07
CA GLU A 96 2.00 -19.55 -1.27
C GLU A 96 2.19 -20.04 -2.70
N GLU A 97 1.12 -20.10 -3.49
CA GLU A 97 1.22 -20.48 -4.89
C GLU A 97 1.50 -19.30 -5.81
N MET A 98 1.54 -18.04 -5.34
CA MET A 98 2.02 -16.92 -6.15
C MET A 98 3.53 -17.03 -6.39
N ASN A 99 3.96 -16.70 -7.61
CA ASN A 99 5.35 -16.86 -8.02
C ASN A 99 6.04 -15.51 -8.24
N ILE A 100 7.25 -15.38 -7.69
CA ILE A 100 8.23 -14.31 -7.93
C ILE A 100 7.74 -12.90 -7.58
N TRP A 101 6.84 -12.33 -8.39
CA TRP A 101 6.44 -10.93 -8.28
C TRP A 101 5.11 -10.66 -8.99
N GLY A 102 4.28 -9.80 -8.39
CA GLY A 102 3.10 -9.20 -8.98
C GLY A 102 1.81 -9.81 -8.42
N GLY A 103 0.88 -8.95 -8.05
CA GLY A 103 -0.47 -9.30 -7.58
C GLY A 103 -0.60 -9.54 -6.08
N GLU A 104 0.49 -9.86 -5.37
CA GLU A 104 0.46 -10.21 -3.95
C GLU A 104 0.02 -9.05 -3.06
N ASN A 105 0.41 -7.83 -3.43
CA ASN A 105 0.06 -6.62 -2.70
C ASN A 105 -1.43 -6.27 -2.87
N ILE A 106 -1.99 -6.49 -4.06
CA ILE A 106 -3.41 -6.26 -4.33
C ILE A 106 -4.27 -7.34 -3.68
N GLU A 107 -3.85 -8.60 -3.75
CA GLU A 107 -4.53 -9.73 -3.11
C GLU A 107 -4.61 -9.53 -1.60
N LEU A 108 -3.48 -9.26 -0.94
CA LEU A 108 -3.45 -8.98 0.49
C LEU A 108 -4.32 -7.78 0.85
N SER A 109 -4.35 -6.75 -0.02
CA SER A 109 -5.16 -5.56 0.21
C SER A 109 -6.66 -5.85 0.17
N LEU A 110 -7.10 -6.54 -0.88
CA LEU A 110 -8.49 -6.95 -1.06
C LEU A 110 -8.93 -7.85 0.09
N ARG A 111 -8.15 -8.88 0.40
CA ARG A 111 -8.45 -9.82 1.50
C ARG A 111 -8.56 -9.11 2.84
N THR A 112 -7.62 -8.20 3.15
CA THR A 112 -7.68 -7.44 4.40
C THR A 112 -8.98 -6.65 4.52
N TRP A 113 -9.35 -5.87 3.48
CA TRP A 113 -10.59 -5.08 3.50
C TRP A 113 -11.86 -5.94 3.53
N MET A 114 -11.91 -7.00 2.73
CA MET A 114 -13.09 -7.90 2.67
C MET A 114 -13.25 -8.74 3.96
N CYS A 115 -12.16 -9.00 4.67
CA CYS A 115 -12.16 -9.69 5.95
C CYS A 115 -12.21 -8.73 7.16
N HIS A 116 -12.78 -7.53 6.98
CA HIS A 116 -13.03 -6.52 8.03
C HIS A 116 -11.78 -5.89 8.66
N GLY A 117 -10.60 -6.10 8.07
CA GLY A 117 -9.39 -5.37 8.41
C GLY A 117 -9.33 -3.98 7.80
N GLN A 118 -8.27 -3.25 8.13
CA GLN A 118 -8.02 -1.91 7.62
C GLN A 118 -6.58 -1.76 7.18
N ILE A 119 -6.37 -0.94 6.15
CA ILE A 119 -5.06 -0.60 5.64
C ILE A 119 -4.87 0.90 5.74
N GLU A 120 -3.80 1.33 6.40
CA GLU A 120 -3.55 2.74 6.66
C GLU A 120 -2.13 3.16 6.29
N ILE A 121 -2.00 4.35 5.74
CA ILE A 121 -0.73 5.05 5.60
C ILE A 121 -0.52 5.89 6.86
N ILE A 122 0.68 5.83 7.45
CA ILE A 122 1.05 6.58 8.65
C ILE A 122 2.02 7.70 8.23
N PRO A 123 1.57 8.96 8.02
CA PRO A 123 2.43 10.02 7.47
C PRO A 123 3.63 10.40 8.35
N CYS A 124 3.53 10.18 9.67
CA CYS A 124 4.66 10.34 10.59
C CYS A 124 5.74 9.27 10.43
N SER A 125 5.43 8.12 9.83
CA SER A 125 6.41 7.09 9.50
C SER A 125 6.85 7.29 8.06
N ARG A 126 8.13 7.57 7.84
CA ARG A 126 8.67 7.85 6.50
C ARG A 126 9.79 6.92 6.18
N VAL A 127 9.75 6.31 4.99
CA VAL A 127 10.80 5.44 4.50
C VAL A 127 11.12 5.81 3.06
N GLY A 128 12.40 6.06 2.80
CA GLY A 128 12.90 6.27 1.45
C GLY A 128 12.95 4.96 0.67
N HIS A 129 12.50 4.98 -0.57
CA HIS A 129 12.56 3.85 -1.49
C HIS A 129 13.19 4.29 -2.82
N ILE A 130 14.10 3.47 -3.36
CA ILE A 130 14.65 3.66 -4.71
C ILE A 130 13.71 2.95 -5.67
N PHE A 131 12.93 3.71 -6.43
CA PHE A 131 12.05 3.15 -7.45
C PHE A 131 12.87 2.71 -8.67
N HIS A 132 12.79 1.42 -9.00
CA HIS A 132 13.44 0.85 -10.18
C HIS A 132 12.45 0.82 -11.36
N ASN A 133 12.94 1.14 -12.55
CA ASN A 133 12.15 1.03 -13.79
C ASN A 133 11.98 -0.41 -14.27
N GLU A 134 12.89 -1.30 -13.87
CA GLU A 134 12.91 -2.71 -14.25
C GLU A 134 13.05 -3.61 -13.03
N HIS A 135 12.48 -4.81 -13.10
CA HIS A 135 12.67 -5.79 -12.04
C HIS A 135 13.93 -6.60 -12.31
N PRO A 136 14.85 -6.71 -11.35
CA PRO A 136 16.11 -7.44 -11.52
C PRO A 136 15.94 -8.97 -11.45
N TYR A 137 14.70 -9.47 -11.38
CA TYR A 137 14.40 -10.88 -11.21
C TYR A 137 14.46 -11.66 -12.53
N THR A 138 14.88 -12.91 -12.46
CA THR A 138 14.72 -13.86 -13.56
C THR A 138 13.33 -14.50 -13.49
N PHE A 139 12.61 -14.54 -14.61
CA PHE A 139 11.29 -15.16 -14.72
C PHE A 139 11.39 -16.41 -15.61
N PRO A 140 11.51 -17.63 -15.04
CA PRO A 140 11.76 -18.85 -15.82
C PRO A 140 10.69 -19.14 -16.89
N MET A 141 9.44 -18.77 -16.62
CA MET A 141 8.30 -18.95 -17.54
C MET A 141 7.91 -17.64 -18.26
N GLY A 142 8.72 -16.59 -18.15
CA GLY A 142 8.42 -15.25 -18.65
C GLY A 142 7.67 -14.38 -17.63
N LYS A 143 8.00 -13.09 -17.63
CA LYS A 143 7.45 -12.09 -16.71
C LYS A 143 5.92 -11.96 -16.86
N GLU A 144 5.43 -11.83 -18.09
CA GLU A 144 4.01 -11.66 -18.37
C GLU A 144 3.18 -12.86 -17.90
N PHE A 145 3.61 -14.07 -18.23
CA PHE A 145 2.93 -15.29 -17.78
C PHE A 145 2.89 -15.39 -16.24
N THR A 146 3.99 -15.07 -15.58
CA THR A 146 4.11 -15.10 -14.11
C THR A 146 3.13 -14.12 -13.47
N ILE A 147 3.13 -12.86 -13.90
CA ILE A 147 2.25 -11.81 -13.39
C ILE A 147 0.78 -12.16 -13.67
N LEU A 148 0.45 -12.58 -14.89
CA LEU A 148 -0.92 -12.94 -15.27
C LEU A 148 -1.43 -14.12 -14.44
N ARG A 149 -0.58 -15.11 -14.15
CA ARG A 149 -0.94 -16.24 -13.29
C ARG A 149 -1.27 -15.74 -11.88
N ASN A 150 -0.45 -14.87 -11.30
CA ASN A 150 -0.72 -14.33 -9.96
C ASN A 150 -1.98 -13.45 -9.95
N HIS A 151 -2.17 -12.58 -10.96
CA HIS A 151 -3.36 -11.75 -11.10
C HIS A 151 -4.64 -12.57 -11.18
N LYS A 152 -4.62 -13.71 -11.88
CA LYS A 152 -5.76 -14.65 -11.88
C LYS A 152 -6.07 -15.13 -10.47
N ARG A 153 -5.06 -15.49 -9.68
CA ARG A 153 -5.22 -15.97 -8.29
C ARG A 153 -5.73 -14.89 -7.34
N THR A 154 -5.39 -13.62 -7.57
CA THR A 154 -5.93 -12.48 -6.83
C THR A 154 -7.46 -12.34 -6.92
N VAL A 155 -8.09 -12.86 -7.97
CA VAL A 155 -9.53 -12.69 -8.25
C VAL A 155 -10.32 -14.00 -8.28
N LEU A 156 -9.72 -15.10 -7.81
CA LEU A 156 -10.41 -16.39 -7.60
C LEU A 156 -11.06 -16.44 -6.23
#